data_AF-A0A964J8T5-F1
#
_entry.id   AF-A0A964J8T5-F1
#
_cell.length_a   1.000
_cell.length_b   1.000
_cell.length_c   1.000
_cell.angle_alpha   90.00
_cell.angle_beta   90.00
_cell.angle_gamma   90.00
#
_symmetry.space_group_name_H-M   'P 1'
#
loop_
_entity.id
_entity.type
_entity.pdbx_description
1 polymer ?
#
loop_
_entity_poly.entity_id
_entity_poly.type
_entity_poly.pdbx_seq_one_letter_code
_entity_poly.pdbx_strand_id
1 'polypeptide(L)'
;GEYYMQTTGERGGLWRSRGRAPQKLTGVGFIAEGFDTAEKYRRMPDSWHRTVSWITEGVEGEIIGDHGLAYGGAAGVELDRYDLSLGTPPHTKIIASSGGHSDNYVLVTEELLYAYSGLVGSLDYRIRGDMTYFTSPNEGAVFCTGSIAYGQALPSNNFENSASRVLKNVVSAFSKKGKLPGGSWTLEEKQWK
;
A
#
# COMPACT_ATOMS: atom_id res chain seq x y z
N GLY A 1 -33.18 -12.22 4.16
CA GLY A 1 -32.62 -13.57 4.04
C GLY A 1 -32.12 -13.83 2.63
N GLU A 2 -31.34 -12.89 2.08
CA GLU A 2 -30.98 -12.85 0.65
C GLU A 2 -29.46 -12.61 0.47
N TYR A 3 -28.65 -13.02 1.46
CA TYR A 3 -27.21 -12.81 1.46
C TYR A 3 -26.41 -13.88 0.70
N TYR A 4 -27.08 -14.89 0.14
CA TYR A 4 -26.44 -16.03 -0.52
C TYR A 4 -26.56 -15.88 -2.04
N MET A 5 -25.45 -16.12 -2.74
CA MET A 5 -25.36 -15.98 -4.18
C MET A 5 -26.11 -17.13 -4.86
N GLN A 6 -27.02 -16.82 -5.80
CA GLN A 6 -27.81 -17.84 -6.51
C GLN A 6 -26.95 -18.83 -7.30
N THR A 7 -25.81 -18.40 -7.83
CA THR A 7 -24.95 -19.20 -8.71
C THR A 7 -24.11 -20.24 -7.99
N THR A 8 -23.79 -20.03 -6.71
CA THR A 8 -22.89 -20.91 -5.94
C THR A 8 -23.48 -21.42 -4.64
N GLY A 9 -24.56 -20.80 -4.15
CA GLY A 9 -25.11 -21.07 -2.82
C GLY A 9 -24.23 -20.58 -1.67
N GLU A 10 -23.15 -19.85 -1.96
CA GLU A 10 -22.27 -19.31 -0.93
C GLU A 10 -22.74 -17.96 -0.38
N ARG A 11 -22.39 -17.64 0.86
CA ARG A 11 -22.64 -16.32 1.45
C ARG A 11 -21.79 -15.26 0.72
N GLY A 12 -22.43 -14.25 0.16
CA GLY A 12 -21.77 -13.10 -0.46
C GLY A 12 -21.22 -12.11 0.57
N GLY A 13 -20.91 -10.90 0.10
CA GLY A 13 -20.40 -9.81 0.92
C GLY A 13 -18.87 -9.74 0.95
N LEU A 14 -18.36 -9.08 2.00
CA LEU A 14 -16.95 -8.72 2.10
C LEU A 14 -16.05 -9.93 2.29
N TRP A 15 -14.87 -9.88 1.66
CA TRP A 15 -13.85 -10.92 1.81
C TRP A 15 -13.37 -11.05 3.26
N ARG A 16 -13.24 -9.92 3.98
CA ARG A 16 -12.87 -9.89 5.40
C ARG A 16 -13.86 -10.67 6.27
N SER A 17 -15.15 -10.50 6.05
CA SER A 17 -16.22 -11.20 6.79
C SER A 17 -16.22 -12.73 6.55
N ARG A 18 -15.42 -13.20 5.59
CA ARG A 18 -15.19 -14.62 5.31
C ARG A 18 -13.79 -15.09 5.70
N GLY A 19 -13.07 -14.32 6.53
CA GLY A 19 -11.72 -14.65 6.99
C GLY A 19 -10.65 -14.51 5.91
N ARG A 20 -10.95 -13.81 4.81
CA ARG A 20 -10.08 -13.64 3.63
C ARG A 20 -9.76 -12.16 3.37
N ALA A 21 -9.52 -11.38 4.43
CA ALA A 21 -9.20 -9.96 4.30
C ALA A 21 -8.04 -9.72 3.28
N PRO A 22 -8.06 -8.64 2.49
CA PRO A 22 -7.05 -8.39 1.45
C PRO A 22 -5.61 -8.43 1.95
N GLN A 23 -5.37 -8.03 3.20
CA GLN A 23 -4.07 -8.09 3.87
C GLN A 23 -3.40 -9.47 3.78
N LYS A 24 -4.19 -10.56 3.81
CA LYS A 24 -3.68 -11.94 3.69
C LYS A 24 -3.12 -12.28 2.31
N LEU A 25 -3.52 -11.53 1.28
CA LEU A 25 -3.14 -11.76 -0.10
C LEU A 25 -2.13 -10.73 -0.59
N THR A 26 -2.43 -9.44 -0.39
CA THR A 26 -1.69 -8.32 -0.96
C THR A 26 -0.90 -7.52 0.08
N GLY A 27 -1.00 -7.85 1.37
CA GLY A 27 -0.28 -7.20 2.46
C GLY A 27 -0.95 -5.93 3.02
N VAL A 28 -1.89 -5.34 2.28
CA VAL A 28 -2.68 -4.17 2.70
C VAL A 28 -4.16 -4.39 2.41
N GLY A 29 -5.04 -3.59 3.01
CA GLY A 29 -6.45 -3.60 2.67
C GLY A 29 -7.19 -2.31 3.05
N PHE A 30 -8.38 -2.17 2.48
CA PHE A 30 -9.17 -0.95 2.42
C PHE A 30 -9.41 -0.28 3.78
N ILE A 31 -9.17 1.04 3.83
CA ILE A 31 -9.32 1.84 5.05
C ILE A 31 -10.17 3.11 4.86
N ALA A 32 -10.10 3.74 3.69
CA ALA A 32 -10.80 4.99 3.42
C ALA A 32 -10.85 5.27 1.91
N GLU A 33 -11.81 6.08 1.51
CA GLU A 33 -11.93 6.65 0.17
C GLU A 33 -12.23 8.16 0.27
N GLY A 34 -11.86 8.91 -0.76
CA GLY A 34 -12.04 10.36 -0.84
C GLY A 34 -11.71 10.88 -2.24
N PHE A 35 -12.42 11.92 -2.69
CA PHE A 35 -12.49 12.33 -4.09
C PHE A 35 -12.26 13.84 -4.30
N ASP A 36 -11.55 14.50 -3.38
CA ASP A 36 -11.24 15.94 -3.47
C ASP A 36 -9.73 16.21 -3.68
N THR A 37 -8.86 15.55 -2.92
CA THR A 37 -7.41 15.67 -2.99
C THR A 37 -6.76 14.29 -3.02
N ALA A 38 -5.56 14.20 -3.58
CA ALA A 38 -4.66 13.06 -3.39
C ALA A 38 -3.33 13.57 -2.86
N GLU A 39 -2.74 12.81 -1.95
CA GLU A 39 -1.50 13.16 -1.27
C GLU A 39 -0.30 12.42 -1.83
N LYS A 40 0.86 12.88 -1.40
CA LYS A 40 2.15 12.21 -1.60
C LYS A 40 2.38 11.13 -0.55
N TYR A 41 3.22 10.15 -0.87
CA TYR A 41 3.80 9.28 0.14
C TYR A 41 5.07 9.91 0.72
N ARG A 42 5.35 9.60 1.98
CA ARG A 42 6.66 9.79 2.59
C ARG A 42 7.30 8.44 2.88
N ARG A 43 8.58 8.31 2.53
CA ARG A 43 9.37 7.11 2.81
C ARG A 43 9.39 6.78 4.30
N MET A 44 9.20 5.51 4.60
CA MET A 44 9.28 4.97 5.96
C MET A 44 10.68 4.37 6.21
N PRO A 45 11.10 4.19 7.47
CA PRO A 45 12.46 3.72 7.81
C PRO A 45 12.87 2.42 7.12
N ASP A 46 11.92 1.50 6.94
CA ASP A 46 12.13 0.23 6.25
C ASP A 46 12.65 0.42 4.81
N SER A 47 12.29 1.51 4.11
CA SER A 47 12.75 1.78 2.73
C SER A 47 14.26 2.01 2.60
N TRP A 48 14.95 2.25 3.70
CA TRP A 48 16.41 2.38 3.71
C TRP A 48 17.11 1.06 4.02
N HIS A 49 16.36 0.05 4.45
CA HIS A 49 16.91 -1.26 4.73
C HIS A 49 17.41 -1.89 3.43
N ARG A 50 18.64 -2.41 3.44
CA ARG A 50 19.32 -2.94 2.25
C ARG A 50 18.58 -4.07 1.50
N THR A 51 17.63 -4.73 2.15
CA THR A 51 16.79 -5.76 1.52
C THR A 51 15.75 -5.18 0.56
N VAL A 52 15.38 -3.90 0.73
CA VAL A 52 14.33 -3.23 -0.03
C VAL A 52 14.72 -1.84 -0.54
N SER A 53 15.91 -1.34 -0.21
CA SER A 53 16.39 -0.01 -0.64
C SER A 53 16.45 0.16 -2.16
N TRP A 54 16.62 -0.95 -2.90
CA TRP A 54 16.54 -1.00 -4.35
C TRP A 54 15.19 -0.53 -4.91
N ILE A 55 14.10 -0.64 -4.15
CA ILE A 55 12.75 -0.19 -4.58
C ILE A 55 12.75 1.32 -4.80
N THR A 56 13.45 2.06 -3.94
CA THR A 56 13.52 3.53 -3.95
C THR A 56 14.83 4.05 -4.57
N GLU A 57 15.57 3.21 -5.28
CA GLU A 57 16.80 3.63 -5.96
C GLU A 57 16.52 4.73 -7.00
N GLY A 58 17.27 5.83 -6.95
CA GLY A 58 17.08 6.98 -7.82
C GLY A 58 15.87 7.87 -7.48
N VAL A 59 15.20 7.64 -6.35
CA VAL A 59 14.24 8.61 -5.77
C VAL A 59 15.01 9.58 -4.90
N GLU A 60 14.94 10.87 -5.23
CA GLU A 60 15.55 11.93 -4.43
C GLU A 60 14.71 12.24 -3.18
N GLY A 61 15.38 12.33 -2.03
CA GLY A 61 14.72 12.65 -0.76
C GLY A 61 13.72 11.59 -0.28
N GLU A 62 12.65 12.05 0.36
CA GLU A 62 11.67 11.22 1.07
C GLU A 62 10.30 11.18 0.41
N ILE A 63 10.06 11.99 -0.61
CA ILE A 63 8.73 12.19 -1.20
C ILE A 63 8.56 11.31 -2.43
N ILE A 64 7.43 10.60 -2.49
CA ILE A 64 7.06 9.77 -3.63
C ILE A 64 5.66 10.17 -4.10
N GLY A 65 5.52 10.48 -5.39
CA GLY A 65 4.22 10.71 -6.03
C GLY A 65 3.49 11.96 -5.54
N ASP A 66 4.20 13.10 -5.52
CA ASP A 66 3.66 14.44 -5.27
C ASP A 66 3.04 15.11 -6.50
N HIS A 67 2.92 14.36 -7.60
CA HIS A 67 2.24 14.77 -8.83
C HIS A 67 1.38 13.60 -9.31
N GLY A 68 0.16 13.90 -9.77
CA GLY A 68 -0.69 12.90 -10.40
C GLY A 68 -1.90 13.49 -11.09
N LEU A 69 -2.41 12.76 -12.09
CA LEU A 69 -3.57 13.20 -12.88
C LEU A 69 -4.87 13.19 -12.06
N ALA A 70 -4.96 12.30 -11.06
CA ALA A 70 -6.05 12.32 -10.10
C ALA A 70 -5.66 13.15 -8.89
N TYR A 71 -6.34 14.28 -8.75
CA TYR A 71 -6.31 15.13 -7.56
C TYR A 71 -4.91 15.55 -7.08
N GLY A 72 -3.93 15.55 -7.97
CA GLY A 72 -2.59 16.12 -7.75
C GLY A 72 -1.55 15.20 -7.12
N GLY A 73 -1.87 13.96 -6.74
CA GLY A 73 -0.95 13.07 -6.02
C GLY A 73 -1.11 11.59 -6.33
N ALA A 74 -0.27 10.74 -5.72
CA ALA A 74 -0.27 9.29 -5.94
C ALA A 74 -1.00 8.48 -4.85
N ALA A 75 -1.39 9.11 -3.74
CA ALA A 75 -2.11 8.48 -2.64
C ALA A 75 -3.50 9.10 -2.49
N GLY A 76 -4.53 8.43 -2.99
CA GLY A 76 -5.89 8.95 -2.91
C GLY A 76 -6.89 8.16 -3.75
N VAL A 77 -8.10 8.68 -3.85
CA VAL A 77 -9.30 8.00 -4.38
C VAL A 77 -9.75 6.88 -3.44
N GLU A 78 -8.93 5.85 -3.27
CA GLU A 78 -9.08 4.82 -2.25
C GLU A 78 -7.72 4.51 -1.65
N LEU A 79 -7.69 4.18 -0.36
CA LEU A 79 -6.48 3.90 0.41
C LEU A 79 -6.58 2.53 1.05
N ASP A 80 -5.47 1.79 0.99
CA ASP A 80 -5.28 0.53 1.72
C ASP A 80 -4.14 0.66 2.73
N ARG A 81 -4.31 0.07 3.93
CA ARG A 81 -3.29 0.08 4.97
C ARG A 81 -2.78 -1.31 5.35
N TYR A 82 -1.56 -1.32 5.88
CA TYR A 82 -0.96 -2.46 6.57
C TYR A 82 -1.73 -2.75 7.88
N ASP A 83 -2.06 -4.02 8.15
CA ASP A 83 -2.64 -4.43 9.44
C ASP A 83 -2.37 -5.92 9.74
N LEU A 84 -1.49 -6.19 10.72
CA LEU A 84 -1.17 -7.55 11.16
C LEU A 84 -2.38 -8.30 11.71
N SER A 85 -3.33 -7.60 12.36
CA SER A 85 -4.52 -8.24 12.93
C SER A 85 -5.45 -8.80 11.86
N LEU A 86 -5.35 -8.27 10.63
CA LEU A 86 -6.11 -8.73 9.46
C LEU A 86 -5.31 -9.71 8.58
N GLY A 87 -4.06 -9.98 8.93
CA GLY A 87 -3.26 -11.04 8.36
C GLY A 87 -2.22 -10.60 7.34
N THR A 88 -1.76 -9.33 7.39
CA THR A 88 -0.55 -8.93 6.67
C THR A 88 0.61 -9.86 7.05
N PRO A 89 1.41 -10.38 6.10
CA PRO A 89 2.54 -11.25 6.42
C PRO A 89 3.54 -10.58 7.39
N PRO A 90 4.01 -11.27 8.45
CA PRO A 90 4.82 -10.65 9.51
C PRO A 90 6.14 -10.02 9.04
N HIS A 91 6.72 -10.50 7.95
CA HIS A 91 7.97 -10.00 7.38
C HIS A 91 7.77 -8.90 6.32
N THR A 92 6.56 -8.37 6.19
CA THR A 92 6.25 -7.26 5.27
C THR A 92 6.98 -5.98 5.69
N LYS A 93 7.55 -5.30 4.70
CA LYS A 93 8.23 -4.01 4.83
C LYS A 93 7.33 -2.89 4.38
N ILE A 94 7.25 -1.82 5.17
CA ILE A 94 6.50 -0.60 4.80
C ILE A 94 7.50 0.35 4.13
N ILE A 95 7.41 0.51 2.81
CA ILE A 95 8.34 1.33 2.04
C ILE A 95 8.00 2.82 2.20
N ALA A 96 6.72 3.15 2.13
CA ALA A 96 6.27 4.53 2.27
C ALA A 96 4.82 4.55 2.76
N SER A 97 4.43 5.62 3.43
CA SER A 97 3.05 5.84 3.86
C SER A 97 2.61 7.24 3.48
N SER A 98 1.36 7.39 3.05
CA SER A 98 0.77 8.71 2.86
C SER A 98 0.20 9.27 4.17
N GLY A 99 -0.22 10.52 4.15
CA GLY A 99 -0.85 11.20 5.28
C GLY A 99 -1.18 12.64 4.92
N GLY A 100 -1.95 13.31 5.79
CA GLY A 100 -2.44 14.67 5.52
C GLY A 100 -3.65 14.69 4.57
N HIS A 101 -4.40 13.59 4.50
CA HIS A 101 -5.63 13.52 3.71
C HIS A 101 -6.70 14.47 4.27
N SER A 102 -7.53 15.01 3.39
CA SER A 102 -8.63 15.90 3.77
C SER A 102 -9.71 15.17 4.58
N ASP A 103 -10.64 15.91 5.17
CA ASP A 103 -11.81 15.33 5.83
C ASP A 103 -12.84 14.71 4.88
N ASN A 104 -12.62 14.83 3.56
CA ASN A 104 -13.39 14.06 2.60
C ASN A 104 -13.07 12.56 2.66
N TYR A 105 -11.88 12.21 3.15
CA TYR A 105 -11.54 10.83 3.45
C TYR A 105 -12.18 10.41 4.76
N VAL A 106 -13.11 9.45 4.70
CA VAL A 106 -13.82 8.95 5.88
C VAL A 106 -13.43 7.50 6.12
N LEU A 107 -13.28 7.14 7.40
CA LEU A 107 -13.00 5.77 7.78
C LEU A 107 -14.15 4.85 7.34
N VAL A 108 -13.80 3.73 6.70
CA VAL A 108 -14.77 2.75 6.21
C VAL A 108 -15.54 2.11 7.37
N THR A 109 -16.80 1.77 7.11
CA THR A 109 -17.73 1.25 8.12
C THR A 109 -17.27 -0.08 8.74
N GLU A 110 -16.48 -0.84 8.00
CA GLU A 110 -15.88 -2.11 8.37
C GLU A 110 -14.88 -1.98 9.53
N GLU A 111 -14.37 -0.77 9.77
CA GLU A 111 -13.40 -0.44 10.81
C GLU A 111 -14.05 0.28 12.01
N LEU A 112 -15.38 0.49 11.95
CA LEU A 112 -16.15 1.20 12.96
C LEU A 112 -16.88 0.26 13.91
N LEU A 113 -16.49 0.28 15.19
CA LEU A 113 -17.26 -0.37 16.25
C LEU A 113 -18.40 0.55 16.75
N TYR A 114 -18.10 1.82 16.99
CA TYR A 114 -19.05 2.86 17.36
C TYR A 114 -18.73 4.15 16.60
N ALA A 115 -19.74 4.89 16.18
CA ALA A 115 -19.56 6.17 15.52
C ALA A 115 -19.22 7.26 16.56
N TYR A 116 -18.13 7.98 16.33
CA TYR A 116 -17.73 9.15 17.12
C TYR A 116 -17.09 10.21 16.21
N SER A 117 -16.97 11.44 16.69
CA SER A 117 -16.37 12.53 15.90
C SER A 117 -14.86 12.31 15.70
N GLY A 118 -14.34 12.62 14.51
CA GLY A 118 -12.91 12.51 14.21
C GLY A 118 -12.50 11.28 13.39
N LEU A 119 -13.44 10.57 12.79
CA LEU A 119 -13.24 9.43 11.89
C LEU A 119 -12.95 9.88 10.43
N VAL A 120 -12.17 10.94 10.28
CA VAL A 120 -11.92 11.65 9.02
C VAL A 120 -10.42 11.91 8.82
N GLY A 121 -10.00 12.13 7.57
CA GLY A 121 -8.60 12.10 7.15
C GLY A 121 -7.66 13.01 7.93
N SER A 122 -8.09 14.20 8.32
CA SER A 122 -7.20 15.12 9.06
C SER A 122 -6.99 14.73 10.53
N LEU A 123 -7.84 13.84 11.08
CA LEU A 123 -7.87 13.50 12.50
C LEU A 123 -7.53 12.03 12.78
N ASP A 124 -7.83 11.12 11.86
CA ASP A 124 -7.64 9.68 12.05
C ASP A 124 -6.34 9.18 11.40
N TYR A 125 -5.34 8.88 12.23
CA TYR A 125 -4.04 8.36 11.80
C TYR A 125 -4.11 7.04 11.00
N ARG A 126 -5.23 6.32 11.08
CA ARG A 126 -5.44 5.08 10.32
C ARG A 126 -5.64 5.38 8.84
N ILE A 127 -6.17 6.55 8.49
CA ILE A 127 -6.46 6.96 7.12
C ILE A 127 -5.14 7.33 6.42
N ARG A 128 -4.57 6.32 5.77
CA ARG A 128 -3.36 6.42 4.95
C ARG A 128 -3.29 5.24 4.00
N GLY A 129 -2.58 5.44 2.89
CA GLY A 129 -2.15 4.38 2.00
C GLY A 129 -0.75 3.92 2.40
N ASP A 130 -0.56 2.62 2.61
CA ASP A 130 0.74 2.02 2.90
C ASP A 130 1.30 1.31 1.66
N MET A 131 2.46 1.77 1.19
CA MET A 131 3.22 1.08 0.16
C MET A 131 4.05 -0.01 0.81
N THR A 132 3.81 -1.27 0.45
CA THR A 132 4.38 -2.43 1.13
C THR A 132 5.08 -3.39 0.18
N TYR A 133 6.01 -4.16 0.74
CA TYR A 133 6.72 -5.23 0.05
C TYR A 133 6.91 -6.45 0.95
N PHE A 134 6.65 -7.65 0.46
CA PHE A 134 7.03 -8.89 1.13
C PHE A 134 7.38 -9.99 0.15
N THR A 135 8.26 -10.90 0.57
CA THR A 135 8.63 -12.09 -0.20
C THR A 135 7.71 -13.26 0.08
N SER A 136 7.65 -14.21 -0.84
CA SER A 136 6.81 -15.40 -0.80
C SER A 136 7.65 -16.63 -1.14
N PRO A 137 7.22 -17.86 -0.80
CA PRO A 137 7.91 -19.07 -1.23
C PRO A 137 8.13 -19.13 -2.76
N ASN A 138 9.06 -19.98 -3.17
CA ASN A 138 9.43 -20.17 -4.58
C ASN A 138 9.87 -18.87 -5.27
N GLU A 139 10.64 -18.05 -4.55
CA GLU A 139 11.22 -16.80 -5.07
C GLU A 139 10.17 -15.77 -5.48
N GLY A 140 8.93 -15.89 -4.99
CA GLY A 140 7.87 -14.92 -5.23
C GLY A 140 8.00 -13.67 -4.36
N ALA A 141 7.29 -12.62 -4.72
CA ALA A 141 7.12 -11.44 -3.89
C ALA A 141 5.83 -10.70 -4.28
N VAL A 142 5.37 -9.85 -3.38
CA VAL A 142 4.25 -8.94 -3.61
C VAL A 142 4.70 -7.54 -3.24
N PHE A 143 4.41 -6.60 -4.14
CA PHE A 143 4.53 -5.17 -3.93
C PHE A 143 3.14 -4.55 -4.08
N CYS A 144 2.76 -3.71 -3.13
CA CYS A 144 1.48 -3.02 -3.13
C CYS A 144 1.68 -1.53 -2.90
N THR A 145 0.97 -0.69 -3.65
CA THR A 145 1.05 0.78 -3.52
C THR A 145 0.07 1.33 -2.49
N GLY A 146 -1.05 0.63 -2.30
CA GLY A 146 -2.09 0.99 -1.33
C GLY A 146 -2.93 2.22 -1.73
N SER A 147 -3.05 2.48 -3.04
CA SER A 147 -3.83 3.62 -3.56
C SER A 147 -4.28 3.40 -5.00
N ILE A 148 -5.51 3.81 -5.30
CA ILE A 148 -6.02 3.89 -6.68
C ILE A 148 -5.29 5.00 -7.47
N ALA A 149 -5.09 6.18 -6.87
CA ALA A 149 -4.45 7.30 -7.56
C ALA A 149 -3.00 7.02 -8.03
N TYR A 150 -2.35 5.98 -7.52
CA TYR A 150 -0.96 5.68 -7.85
C TYR A 150 -0.76 5.43 -9.35
N GLY A 151 -1.67 4.68 -9.99
CA GLY A 151 -1.60 4.42 -11.44
C GLY A 151 -1.75 5.69 -12.27
N GLN A 152 -2.55 6.64 -11.77
CA GLN A 152 -2.81 7.94 -12.41
C GLN A 152 -1.65 8.93 -12.19
N ALA A 153 -0.77 8.67 -11.22
CA ALA A 153 0.46 9.43 -11.04
C ALA A 153 1.56 9.06 -12.06
N LEU A 154 1.55 7.84 -12.59
CA LEU A 154 2.59 7.35 -13.50
C LEU A 154 2.80 8.24 -14.75
N PRO A 155 1.77 8.61 -15.53
CA PRO A 155 1.97 9.42 -16.74
C PRO A 155 2.31 10.89 -16.47
N SER A 156 2.26 11.34 -15.21
CA SER A 156 2.64 12.72 -14.88
C SER A 156 4.10 13.00 -15.27
N ASN A 157 4.39 14.23 -15.69
CA ASN A 157 5.73 14.67 -16.11
C ASN A 157 6.39 13.72 -17.13
N ASN A 158 5.63 13.20 -18.10
CA ASN A 158 6.11 12.26 -19.12
C ASN A 158 6.79 11.01 -18.53
N PHE A 159 6.23 10.47 -17.44
CA PHE A 159 6.79 9.33 -16.69
C PHE A 159 8.11 9.59 -15.97
N GLU A 160 8.62 10.83 -15.97
CA GLU A 160 9.81 11.23 -15.21
C GLU A 160 9.40 11.79 -13.84
N ASN A 161 8.91 10.90 -12.98
CA ASN A 161 8.53 11.21 -11.61
C ASN A 161 8.90 10.06 -10.65
N SER A 162 8.85 10.33 -9.34
CA SER A 162 9.25 9.38 -8.30
C SER A 162 8.36 8.13 -8.22
N ALA A 163 7.05 8.24 -8.48
CA ALA A 163 6.15 7.09 -8.53
C ALA A 163 6.51 6.16 -9.70
N SER A 164 6.72 6.71 -10.90
CA SER A 164 7.19 5.97 -12.07
C SER A 164 8.56 5.32 -11.84
N ARG A 165 9.48 6.00 -11.15
CA ARG A 165 10.78 5.43 -10.78
C ARG A 165 10.64 4.20 -9.88
N VAL A 166 9.84 4.30 -8.82
CA VAL A 166 9.58 3.19 -7.89
C VAL A 166 8.99 1.99 -8.62
N LEU A 167 7.93 2.21 -9.41
CA LEU A 167 7.29 1.10 -10.14
C LEU A 167 8.24 0.49 -11.18
N LYS A 168 9.03 1.31 -11.87
CA LYS A 168 10.06 0.85 -12.81
C LYS A 168 11.08 -0.05 -12.11
N ASN A 169 11.55 0.32 -10.92
CA ASN A 169 12.49 -0.51 -10.15
C ASN A 169 11.87 -1.87 -9.82
N VAL A 170 10.64 -1.88 -9.29
CA VAL A 170 9.90 -3.11 -8.94
C VAL A 170 9.72 -4.03 -10.16
N VAL A 171 9.17 -3.50 -11.25
CA VAL A 171 8.95 -4.27 -12.48
C VAL A 171 10.26 -4.77 -13.07
N SER A 172 11.32 -3.95 -13.04
CA SER A 172 12.64 -4.34 -13.53
C SER A 172 13.27 -5.46 -12.69
N ALA A 173 13.07 -5.46 -11.38
CA ALA A 173 13.52 -6.55 -10.51
C ALA A 173 12.69 -7.83 -10.76
N PHE A 174 11.37 -7.71 -10.87
CA PHE A 174 10.46 -8.85 -11.03
C PHE A 174 10.58 -9.51 -12.41
N SER A 175 11.03 -8.78 -13.42
CA SER A 175 11.24 -9.30 -14.77
C SER A 175 12.57 -10.02 -14.96
N LYS A 176 13.51 -9.90 -14.00
CA LYS A 176 14.80 -10.60 -14.07
C LYS A 176 14.64 -12.06 -13.66
N LYS A 177 15.42 -12.95 -14.29
CA LYS A 177 15.48 -14.36 -13.88
C LYS A 177 16.23 -14.52 -12.57
N GLY A 178 15.74 -15.40 -11.69
CA GLY A 178 16.37 -15.78 -10.43
C GLY A 178 15.68 -15.18 -9.21
N LYS A 179 16.37 -15.26 -8.07
CA LYS A 179 15.84 -14.82 -6.76
C LYS A 179 15.50 -13.34 -6.76
N LEU A 180 14.30 -13.02 -6.30
CA LEU A 180 13.93 -11.65 -6.01
C LEU A 180 14.73 -11.10 -4.82
N PRO A 181 15.13 -9.82 -4.88
CA PRO A 181 15.86 -9.17 -3.78
C PRO A 181 15.01 -9.15 -2.50
N GLY A 182 15.67 -9.21 -1.34
CA GLY A 182 15.01 -9.14 -0.04
C GLY A 182 14.49 -10.45 0.55
N GLY A 183 14.70 -11.59 -0.13
CA GLY A 183 14.40 -12.92 0.40
C GLY A 183 15.55 -13.59 1.17
N SER A 184 16.74 -12.99 1.19
CA SER A 184 17.94 -13.61 1.77
C SER A 184 18.10 -13.19 3.23
N TRP A 185 17.86 -14.12 4.16
CA TRP A 185 18.30 -13.96 5.54
C TRP A 185 19.83 -13.97 5.58
N THR A 186 20.45 -12.83 5.86
CA THR A 186 21.90 -12.71 6.00
C THR A 186 22.23 -12.36 7.44
N LEU A 187 23.29 -12.94 8.01
CA LEU A 187 23.68 -12.71 9.41
C LEU A 187 23.98 -11.23 9.69
N GLU A 188 24.31 -10.47 8.64
CA GLU A 188 24.45 -9.01 8.64
C GLU A 188 23.13 -8.26 8.94
N GLU A 189 21.95 -8.92 8.93
CA GLU A 189 20.63 -8.27 9.15
C GLU A 189 20.43 -7.83 10.58
N LYS A 190 21.22 -8.39 11.51
CA LYS A 190 21.18 -7.99 12.91
C LYS A 190 21.87 -6.66 13.21
N GLN A 191 22.57 -6.06 12.24
CA GLN A 191 23.28 -4.80 12.43
C GLN A 191 22.69 -3.72 11.53
N TRP A 192 22.09 -2.69 12.14
CA TRP A 192 21.88 -1.40 11.50
C TRP A 192 23.28 -0.77 11.36
N LYS A 193 23.86 -0.86 10.17
CA LYS A 193 25.07 -0.12 9.81
C LYS A 193 24.68 1.10 8.98
#